data_AF-A0A6N8FWZ7-F1
#
_entry.id   AF-A0A6N8FWZ7-F1
#
_cell.length_a   1.000
_cell.length_b   1.000
_cell.length_c   1.000
_cell.angle_alpha   90.00
_cell.angle_beta   90.00
_cell.angle_gamma   90.00
#
_symmetry.space_group_name_H-M   'P 1'
#
loop_
_entity.id
_entity.type
_entity.pdbx_description
1 polymer ?
#
loop_
_entity_poly.entity_id
_entity_poly.type
_entity_poly.pdbx_seq_one_letter_code
_entity_poly.pdbx_strand_id
1 'polypeptide(L)'
;MATDYIVFVHGVNTRKEREDKTYADKLIDRIDREIASKSSNITRKFIPLYWGDVSKEEEQKLLNRLQQSPTWKKMWFREFREKQLMQFVGDAALYISRHVGSKVVIAIAEQLKQQLPVDPEPDDRMHLVTHSWGTVILFDVLFAARWDNPDLSAYESVRRIRQSIFGVKPEPRHGIRLSSMHTLGSPIAFFNLINVVSGEEQAKGESELTQEQAKSIATHDITPQLEVLLEQLYNERGQKTLPWRNLMHPGDPVAYPLATIMPDLVDGKRQFLDIQDVVTSNADLSDFLVQPLSRSFLALLHGGDAHGSYWESRDVVKAITEVILQEAAQPTAVSV
;
A
#
# COMPACT_ATOMS: atom_id res chain seq x y z
N MET A 1 -16.03 22.12 -7.40
CA MET A 1 -16.35 20.79 -7.98
C MET A 1 -15.44 19.80 -7.27
N ALA A 2 -15.97 18.68 -6.77
CA ALA A 2 -15.18 17.65 -6.12
C ALA A 2 -14.04 17.15 -7.02
N THR A 3 -12.87 16.91 -6.43
CA THR A 3 -11.71 16.30 -7.08
C THR A 3 -11.44 14.92 -6.51
N ASP A 4 -11.27 13.95 -7.39
CA ASP A 4 -10.78 12.62 -7.08
C ASP A 4 -9.23 12.61 -7.09
N TYR A 5 -8.61 12.52 -5.92
CA TYR A 5 -7.18 12.38 -5.73
C TYR A 5 -6.80 10.89 -5.73
N ILE A 6 -6.13 10.43 -6.78
CA ILE A 6 -5.68 9.05 -6.91
C ILE A 6 -4.19 8.99 -6.56
N VAL A 7 -3.89 8.51 -5.36
CA VAL A 7 -2.54 8.50 -4.79
C VAL A 7 -1.91 7.12 -5.01
N PHE A 8 -0.80 7.08 -5.74
CA PHE A 8 -0.04 5.86 -5.95
C PHE A 8 1.15 5.78 -5.02
N VAL A 9 1.32 4.64 -4.37
CA VAL A 9 2.49 4.34 -3.54
C VAL A 9 3.13 3.05 -4.04
N HIS A 10 4.27 3.16 -4.72
CA HIS A 10 4.99 1.99 -5.20
C HIS A 10 5.67 1.21 -4.07
N GLY A 11 5.95 -0.06 -4.33
CA GLY A 11 6.88 -0.86 -3.54
C GLY A 11 8.19 -1.15 -4.28
N VAL A 12 8.94 -2.12 -3.77
CA VAL A 12 10.35 -2.31 -4.14
C VAL A 12 10.55 -2.81 -5.58
N ASN A 13 9.63 -3.63 -6.07
CA ASN A 13 9.89 -4.49 -7.22
C ASN A 13 9.15 -4.04 -8.49
N THR A 14 9.09 -2.73 -8.72
CA THR A 14 8.57 -2.14 -9.97
C THR A 14 9.65 -1.93 -11.04
N ARG A 15 10.87 -2.43 -10.78
CA ARG A 15 12.11 -1.92 -11.37
C ARG A 15 12.78 -2.94 -12.28
N LYS A 16 12.56 -2.85 -13.59
CA LYS A 16 13.56 -3.36 -14.55
C LYS A 16 14.84 -2.52 -14.48
N GLU A 17 14.68 -1.22 -14.24
CA GLU A 17 15.72 -0.26 -13.92
C GLU A 17 15.56 0.18 -12.46
N ARG A 18 16.67 0.26 -11.70
CA ARG A 18 16.65 0.50 -10.25
C ARG A 18 15.96 1.81 -9.84
N GLU A 19 15.89 2.80 -10.71
CA GLU A 19 15.17 4.03 -10.44
C GLU A 19 14.20 4.28 -11.58
N ASP A 20 12.89 4.29 -11.27
CA ASP A 20 11.84 4.59 -12.23
C ASP A 20 10.79 5.48 -11.55
N LYS A 21 10.93 6.79 -11.74
CA LYS A 21 9.97 7.78 -11.21
C LYS A 21 8.66 7.80 -12.00
N THR A 22 8.65 7.16 -13.17
CA THR A 22 7.51 7.07 -14.11
C THR A 22 6.77 5.74 -14.00
N TYR A 23 7.01 4.97 -12.92
CA TYR A 23 6.48 3.61 -12.72
C TYR A 23 4.95 3.50 -12.89
N ALA A 24 4.21 4.55 -12.56
CA ALA A 24 2.75 4.57 -12.60
C ALA A 24 2.18 5.13 -13.91
N ASP A 25 2.98 5.79 -14.75
CA ASP A 25 2.49 6.62 -15.87
C ASP A 25 1.60 5.82 -16.82
N LYS A 26 2.01 4.59 -17.18
CA LYS A 26 1.20 3.73 -18.05
C LYS A 26 -0.15 3.34 -17.43
N LEU A 27 -0.18 3.09 -16.13
CA LEU A 27 -1.41 2.74 -15.43
C LEU A 27 -2.32 3.97 -15.32
N ILE A 28 -1.74 5.12 -14.96
CA ILE A 28 -2.41 6.43 -14.89
C ILE A 28 -3.07 6.77 -16.22
N ASP A 29 -2.32 6.71 -17.32
CA ASP A 29 -2.81 7.02 -18.66
C ASP A 29 -4.03 6.16 -19.04
N ARG A 30 -4.00 4.88 -18.67
CA ARG A 30 -5.09 3.94 -18.98
C ARG A 30 -6.31 4.17 -18.10
N ILE A 31 -6.12 4.41 -16.81
CA ILE A 31 -7.20 4.75 -15.89
C ILE A 31 -7.87 6.06 -16.33
N ASP A 32 -7.08 7.09 -16.68
CA ASP A 32 -7.61 8.38 -17.09
C ASP A 32 -8.45 8.28 -18.37
N ARG A 33 -7.94 7.57 -19.39
CA ARG A 33 -8.69 7.31 -20.63
C ARG A 33 -9.97 6.53 -20.37
N GLU A 34 -9.94 5.53 -19.50
CA GLU A 34 -11.12 4.71 -19.17
C GLU A 34 -12.16 5.50 -18.37
N ILE A 35 -11.74 6.40 -17.46
CA ILE A 35 -12.67 7.31 -16.78
C ILE A 35 -13.25 8.30 -17.79
N ALA A 36 -12.41 8.92 -18.63
CA ALA A 36 -12.84 9.92 -19.62
C ALA A 36 -13.81 9.34 -20.66
N SER A 37 -13.67 8.06 -21.03
CA SER A 37 -14.60 7.39 -21.96
C SER A 37 -15.98 7.11 -21.35
N LYS A 38 -16.07 7.02 -20.01
CA LYS A 38 -17.30 6.71 -19.27
C LYS A 38 -17.95 7.93 -18.64
N SER A 39 -17.18 8.96 -18.27
CA SER A 39 -17.67 10.19 -17.66
C SER A 39 -16.72 11.37 -17.90
N SER A 40 -17.25 12.43 -18.50
CA SER A 40 -16.53 13.70 -18.72
C SER A 40 -16.48 14.61 -17.49
N ASN A 41 -17.30 14.34 -16.47
CA ASN A 41 -17.57 15.30 -15.38
C ASN A 41 -16.77 15.02 -14.10
N ILE A 42 -15.87 14.04 -14.12
CA ILE A 42 -15.03 13.68 -12.97
C ILE A 42 -13.73 14.46 -13.07
N THR A 43 -13.53 15.42 -12.17
CA THR A 43 -12.22 16.07 -11.98
C THR A 43 -11.32 15.12 -11.22
N ARG A 44 -10.11 14.88 -11.70
CA ARG A 44 -9.20 13.91 -11.08
C ARG A 44 -7.76 14.39 -11.10
N LYS A 45 -7.01 14.02 -10.06
CA LYS A 45 -5.59 14.31 -9.91
C LYS A 45 -4.84 13.04 -9.52
N PHE A 46 -3.93 12.59 -10.38
CA PHE A 46 -3.07 11.46 -10.11
C PHE A 46 -1.79 11.93 -9.40
N ILE A 47 -1.43 11.25 -8.32
CA ILE A 47 -0.31 11.61 -7.43
C ILE A 47 0.59 10.38 -7.27
N PRO A 48 1.59 10.18 -8.16
CA PRO A 48 2.58 9.14 -7.96
C PRO A 48 3.59 9.58 -6.89
N LEU A 49 3.71 8.79 -5.82
CA LEU A 49 4.73 8.99 -4.79
C LEU A 49 5.91 8.06 -5.07
N TYR A 50 7.13 8.60 -5.02
CA TYR A 50 8.35 7.84 -5.30
C TYR A 50 9.34 7.95 -4.14
N TRP A 51 9.84 6.83 -3.64
CA TRP A 51 10.77 6.79 -2.50
C TRP A 51 11.96 5.86 -2.69
N GLY A 52 11.98 5.03 -3.72
CA GLY A 52 12.97 3.95 -3.75
C GLY A 52 14.39 4.38 -4.17
N ASP A 53 14.70 5.67 -4.31
CA ASP A 53 16.08 6.17 -4.38
C ASP A 53 16.68 6.41 -2.98
N VAL A 54 15.86 6.46 -1.93
CA VAL A 54 16.29 6.77 -0.56
C VAL A 54 17.33 5.79 0.00
N SER A 55 17.19 4.50 -0.31
CA SER A 55 18.05 3.40 0.20
C SER A 55 19.29 3.13 -0.65
N LYS A 56 19.47 3.86 -1.76
CA LYS A 56 20.40 3.46 -2.82
C LYS A 56 21.85 3.38 -2.35
N GLU A 57 22.26 4.33 -1.52
CA GLU A 57 23.63 4.42 -1.03
C GLU A 57 23.97 3.25 -0.09
N GLU A 58 23.07 2.94 0.84
CA GLU A 58 23.18 1.86 1.82
C GLU A 58 23.26 0.50 1.13
N GLU A 59 22.38 0.25 0.15
CA GLU A 59 22.40 -0.95 -0.69
C GLU A 59 23.70 -1.06 -1.50
N GLN A 60 24.18 0.04 -2.10
CA GLN A 60 25.41 0.03 -2.89
C GLN A 60 26.64 -0.26 -2.01
N LYS A 61 26.68 0.26 -0.79
CA LYS A 61 27.73 -0.05 0.20
C LYS A 61 27.75 -1.54 0.53
N LEU A 62 26.59 -2.16 0.75
CA LEU A 62 26.49 -3.59 1.01
C LEU A 62 26.93 -4.41 -0.21
N LEU A 63 26.42 -4.07 -1.39
CA LEU A 63 26.78 -4.75 -2.64
C LEU A 63 28.28 -4.71 -2.90
N ASN A 64 28.91 -3.55 -2.77
CA ASN A 64 30.36 -3.39 -2.96
C ASN A 64 31.16 -4.29 -2.00
N ARG A 65 30.75 -4.38 -0.73
CA ARG A 65 31.40 -5.26 0.26
C ARG A 65 31.23 -6.73 -0.08
N LEU A 66 30.04 -7.14 -0.53
CA LEU A 66 29.80 -8.51 -0.98
C LEU A 66 30.67 -8.85 -2.19
N GLN A 67 30.74 -7.96 -3.18
CA GLN A 67 31.52 -8.17 -4.41
C GLN A 67 33.03 -8.23 -4.19
N GLN A 68 33.55 -7.61 -3.12
CA GLN A 68 34.95 -7.72 -2.72
C GLN A 68 35.32 -9.10 -2.18
N SER A 69 34.34 -9.90 -1.74
CA SER A 69 34.60 -11.26 -1.26
C SER A 69 35.06 -12.18 -2.40
N PRO A 70 36.17 -12.92 -2.25
CA PRO A 70 36.59 -13.89 -3.25
C PRO A 70 35.56 -15.01 -3.47
N THR A 71 34.70 -15.24 -2.48
CA THR A 71 33.60 -16.22 -2.56
C THR A 71 32.44 -15.73 -3.43
N TRP A 72 32.25 -14.41 -3.59
CA TRP A 72 31.12 -13.86 -4.35
C TRP A 72 31.07 -14.39 -5.79
N LYS A 73 32.23 -14.50 -6.45
CA LYS A 73 32.33 -15.03 -7.82
C LYS A 73 31.87 -16.48 -7.97
N LYS A 74 31.83 -17.24 -6.87
CA LYS A 74 31.39 -18.65 -6.83
C LYS A 74 29.89 -18.78 -6.59
N MET A 75 29.20 -17.71 -6.19
CA MET A 75 27.77 -17.74 -5.86
C MET A 75 26.92 -17.89 -7.13
N TRP A 76 25.86 -18.68 -7.04
CA TRP A 76 24.86 -18.80 -8.09
C TRP A 76 23.85 -17.67 -8.04
N PHE A 77 23.21 -17.40 -9.19
CA PHE A 77 22.15 -16.40 -9.35
C PHE A 77 22.55 -14.98 -8.91
N ARG A 78 23.79 -14.57 -9.19
CA ARG A 78 24.31 -13.25 -8.76
C ARG A 78 23.42 -12.10 -9.23
N GLU A 79 23.01 -12.08 -10.50
CA GLU A 79 22.15 -11.01 -11.01
C GLU A 79 20.81 -10.91 -10.26
N PHE A 80 20.14 -12.05 -10.03
CA PHE A 80 18.92 -12.09 -9.22
C PHE A 80 19.17 -11.60 -7.78
N ARG A 81 20.29 -12.02 -7.17
CA ARG A 81 20.68 -11.57 -5.82
C ARG A 81 20.90 -10.07 -5.77
N GLU A 82 21.59 -9.48 -6.75
CA GLU A 82 21.97 -8.07 -6.78
C GLU A 82 20.81 -7.14 -7.18
N LYS A 83 19.98 -7.57 -8.14
CA LYS A 83 18.97 -6.69 -8.75
C LYS A 83 17.56 -6.90 -8.19
N GLN A 84 17.21 -8.10 -7.71
CA GLN A 84 15.85 -8.38 -7.23
C GLN A 84 15.85 -8.62 -5.72
N LEU A 85 16.59 -9.63 -5.25
CA LEU A 85 16.58 -10.00 -3.83
C LEU A 85 17.15 -8.89 -2.93
N MET A 86 18.28 -8.30 -3.32
CA MET A 86 18.91 -7.21 -2.57
C MET A 86 17.99 -6.00 -2.48
N GLN A 87 17.32 -5.62 -3.58
CA GLN A 87 16.39 -4.51 -3.54
C GLN A 87 15.22 -4.87 -2.62
N PHE A 88 14.52 -5.98 -2.89
CA PHE A 88 13.34 -6.38 -2.12
C PHE A 88 13.60 -6.53 -0.62
N VAL A 89 14.62 -7.30 -0.24
CA VAL A 89 14.97 -7.54 1.17
C VAL A 89 15.71 -6.35 1.77
N GLY A 90 16.51 -5.65 0.99
CA GLY A 90 17.26 -4.47 1.42
C GLY A 90 16.31 -3.34 1.81
N ASP A 91 15.37 -2.97 0.95
CA ASP A 91 14.37 -1.95 1.25
C ASP A 91 13.49 -2.35 2.45
N ALA A 92 13.07 -3.63 2.54
CA ALA A 92 12.35 -4.14 3.70
C ALA A 92 13.15 -3.96 5.01
N ALA A 93 14.40 -4.41 5.02
CA ALA A 93 15.27 -4.33 6.18
C ALA A 93 15.62 -2.88 6.57
N LEU A 94 15.86 -2.04 5.56
CA LEU A 94 16.21 -0.63 5.75
C LEU A 94 15.01 0.15 6.28
N TYR A 95 13.80 -0.11 5.78
CA TYR A 95 12.58 0.55 6.27
C TYR A 95 12.25 0.22 7.74
N ILE A 96 12.50 -1.03 8.16
CA ILE A 96 12.35 -1.41 9.59
C ILE A 96 13.25 -0.55 10.47
N SER A 97 14.46 -0.20 10.00
CA SER A 97 15.34 0.71 10.73
C SER A 97 14.69 2.10 10.83
N ARG A 98 14.50 2.60 12.06
CA ARG A 98 13.89 3.92 12.30
C ARG A 98 14.61 5.06 11.56
N HIS A 99 15.93 4.99 11.42
CA HIS A 99 16.71 6.03 10.76
C HIS A 99 16.43 6.11 9.26
N VAL A 100 16.49 4.98 8.55
CA VAL A 100 16.26 4.95 7.09
C VAL A 100 14.77 5.00 6.76
N GLY A 101 13.93 4.35 7.55
CA GLY A 101 12.47 4.49 7.47
C GLY A 101 12.04 5.96 7.57
N SER A 102 12.61 6.74 8.48
CA SER A 102 12.33 8.18 8.56
C SER A 102 12.61 8.92 7.24
N LYS A 103 13.70 8.59 6.53
CA LYS A 103 14.01 9.22 5.24
C LYS A 103 12.94 8.94 4.20
N VAL A 104 12.43 7.70 4.14
CA VAL A 104 11.33 7.29 3.24
C VAL A 104 10.07 8.08 3.56
N VAL A 105 9.71 8.18 4.84
CA VAL A 105 8.51 8.91 5.27
C VAL A 105 8.61 10.40 4.97
N ILE A 106 9.78 11.02 5.21
CA ILE A 106 10.03 12.43 4.87
C ILE A 106 9.87 12.67 3.36
N ALA A 107 10.43 11.78 2.52
CA ALA A 107 10.32 11.89 1.07
C ALA A 107 8.86 11.79 0.58
N ILE A 108 8.08 10.89 1.17
CA ILE A 108 6.64 10.73 0.89
C ILE A 108 5.87 11.99 1.32
N ALA A 109 6.12 12.49 2.54
CA ALA A 109 5.43 13.65 3.09
C ALA A 109 5.66 14.92 2.27
N GLU A 110 6.88 15.18 1.79
CA GLU A 110 7.16 16.35 0.96
C GLU A 110 6.49 16.26 -0.42
N GLN A 111 6.41 15.07 -1.03
CA GLN A 111 5.67 14.89 -2.28
C GLN A 111 4.17 15.11 -2.11
N LEU A 112 3.58 14.58 -1.03
CA LEU A 112 2.16 14.79 -0.72
C LEU A 112 1.85 16.26 -0.46
N LYS A 113 2.69 16.94 0.33
CA LYS A 113 2.58 18.38 0.60
C LYS A 113 2.55 19.24 -0.66
N GLN A 114 3.33 18.87 -1.67
CA GLN A 114 3.40 19.60 -2.94
C GLN A 114 2.17 19.35 -3.84
N GLN A 115 1.47 18.25 -3.64
CA GLN A 115 0.44 17.77 -4.57
C GLN A 115 -0.98 17.79 -4.00
N LEU A 116 -1.16 17.73 -2.68
CA LEU A 116 -2.47 17.84 -2.04
C LEU A 116 -2.79 19.30 -1.67
N PRO A 117 -4.08 19.69 -1.72
CA PRO A 117 -4.50 20.99 -1.21
C PRO A 117 -4.28 21.06 0.30
N VAL A 118 -4.04 22.27 0.81
CA VAL A 118 -3.99 22.52 2.26
C VAL A 118 -5.40 22.43 2.85
N ASP A 119 -6.37 23.01 2.16
CA ASP A 119 -7.78 23.00 2.55
C ASP A 119 -8.58 22.28 1.45
N PRO A 120 -8.86 20.97 1.59
CA PRO A 120 -9.64 20.23 0.62
C PRO A 120 -11.12 20.64 0.64
N GLU A 121 -11.78 20.53 -0.52
CA GLU A 121 -13.22 20.76 -0.60
C GLU A 121 -13.98 19.61 0.12
N PRO A 122 -15.17 19.86 0.71
CA PRO A 122 -15.90 18.84 1.49
C PRO A 122 -16.22 17.55 0.70
N ASP A 123 -16.42 17.68 -0.61
CA ASP A 123 -16.75 16.54 -1.48
C ASP A 123 -15.51 15.90 -2.15
N ASP A 124 -14.29 16.38 -1.86
CA ASP A 124 -13.06 15.78 -2.38
C ASP A 124 -12.90 14.34 -1.88
N ARG A 125 -12.34 13.49 -2.75
CA ARG A 125 -12.21 12.06 -2.51
C ARG A 125 -10.77 11.61 -2.71
N MET A 126 -10.28 10.77 -1.80
CA MET A 126 -8.99 10.11 -1.94
C MET A 126 -9.19 8.64 -2.32
N HIS A 127 -8.44 8.19 -3.31
CA HIS A 127 -8.34 6.78 -3.71
C HIS A 127 -6.89 6.35 -3.56
N LEU A 128 -6.62 5.38 -2.70
CA LEU A 128 -5.27 4.87 -2.47
C LEU A 128 -5.00 3.70 -3.41
N VAL A 129 -3.92 3.77 -4.18
CA VAL A 129 -3.42 2.66 -5.01
C VAL A 129 -2.02 2.32 -4.54
N THR A 130 -1.89 1.24 -3.77
CA THR A 130 -0.62 0.84 -3.18
C THR A 130 -0.13 -0.46 -3.77
N HIS A 131 1.18 -0.58 -3.96
CA HIS A 131 1.80 -1.77 -4.51
C HIS A 131 2.82 -2.33 -3.55
N SER A 132 2.81 -3.65 -3.33
CA SER A 132 3.87 -4.35 -2.61
C SER A 132 4.19 -3.72 -1.25
N TRP A 133 5.47 -3.49 -0.94
CA TRP A 133 5.93 -2.77 0.25
C TRP A 133 5.38 -1.34 0.39
N GLY A 134 4.94 -0.70 -0.69
CA GLY A 134 4.26 0.59 -0.61
C GLY A 134 2.99 0.53 0.23
N THR A 135 2.26 -0.60 0.19
CA THR A 135 1.10 -0.83 1.07
C THR A 135 1.54 -0.88 2.52
N VAL A 136 2.59 -1.67 2.81
CA VAL A 136 3.11 -1.84 4.17
C VAL A 136 3.61 -0.52 4.75
N ILE A 137 4.41 0.23 3.98
CA ILE A 137 4.94 1.53 4.38
C ILE A 137 3.78 2.49 4.67
N LEU A 138 2.78 2.56 3.80
CA LEU A 138 1.65 3.46 3.99
C LEU A 138 0.86 3.10 5.25
N PHE A 139 0.53 1.82 5.46
CA PHE A 139 -0.24 1.38 6.63
C PHE A 139 0.55 1.58 7.93
N ASP A 140 1.85 1.29 7.94
CA ASP A 140 2.71 1.55 9.09
C ASP A 140 2.74 3.06 9.42
N VAL A 141 2.91 3.94 8.43
CA VAL A 141 2.88 5.40 8.65
C VAL A 141 1.52 5.86 9.18
N LEU A 142 0.42 5.37 8.60
CA LEU A 142 -0.92 5.82 8.97
C LEU A 142 -1.33 5.33 10.37
N PHE A 143 -0.94 4.11 10.76
CA PHE A 143 -1.57 3.43 11.88
C PHE A 143 -0.62 3.01 13.00
N ALA A 144 0.67 2.80 12.74
CA ALA A 144 1.59 2.27 13.74
C ALA A 144 2.02 3.33 14.77
N ALA A 145 2.02 2.95 16.04
CA ALA A 145 2.41 3.81 17.15
C ALA A 145 3.92 4.11 17.20
N ARG A 146 4.76 3.33 16.50
CA ARG A 146 6.22 3.52 16.48
C ARG A 146 6.63 4.91 16.00
N TRP A 147 5.75 5.62 15.29
CA TRP A 147 5.95 6.95 14.77
C TRP A 147 5.51 8.08 15.71
N ASP A 148 4.86 7.76 16.83
CA ASP A 148 4.28 8.75 17.74
C ASP A 148 5.33 9.42 18.66
N ASN A 149 6.60 9.02 18.57
CA ASN A 149 7.68 9.62 19.35
C ASN A 149 8.13 10.97 18.74
N PRO A 150 7.95 12.11 19.46
CA PRO A 150 8.34 13.45 18.97
C PRO A 150 9.83 13.63 18.65
N ASP A 151 10.70 12.79 19.22
CA ASP A 151 12.15 12.86 18.99
C ASP A 151 12.56 12.24 17.63
N LEU A 152 11.63 11.60 16.91
CA LEU A 152 11.91 11.03 15.60
C LEU A 152 11.98 12.12 14.53
N SER A 153 12.99 12.05 13.66
CA SER A 153 13.15 12.99 12.55
C SER A 153 11.96 13.04 11.59
N ALA A 154 11.20 11.95 11.47
CA ALA A 154 10.00 11.88 10.64
C ALA A 154 8.71 12.21 11.37
N TYR A 155 8.72 12.55 12.67
CA TYR A 155 7.51 12.75 13.46
C TYR A 155 6.53 13.74 12.81
N GLU A 156 6.99 14.94 12.44
CA GLU A 156 6.16 15.94 11.77
C GLU A 156 5.73 15.51 10.35
N SER A 157 6.58 14.76 9.64
CA SER A 157 6.23 14.18 8.34
C SER A 157 5.10 13.16 8.45
N VAL A 158 5.14 12.29 9.46
CA VAL A 158 4.07 11.33 9.76
C VAL A 158 2.78 12.07 10.08
N ARG A 159 2.83 13.06 10.98
CA ARG A 159 1.66 13.86 11.34
C ARG A 159 1.02 14.51 10.13
N ARG A 160 1.83 15.09 9.24
CA ARG A 160 1.33 15.69 8.00
C ARG A 160 0.67 14.66 7.06
N ILE A 161 1.26 13.47 6.91
CA ILE A 161 0.64 12.40 6.10
C ILE A 161 -0.69 11.98 6.72
N ARG A 162 -0.76 11.83 8.04
CA ARG A 162 -2.01 11.45 8.71
C ARG A 162 -3.08 12.54 8.59
N GLN A 163 -2.71 13.81 8.75
CA GLN A 163 -3.62 14.95 8.61
C GLN A 163 -4.21 15.11 7.20
N SER A 164 -3.57 14.55 6.16
CA SER A 164 -4.12 14.63 4.80
C SER A 164 -5.28 13.67 4.54
N ILE A 165 -5.56 12.75 5.48
CA ILE A 165 -6.62 11.74 5.37
C ILE A 165 -7.62 11.95 6.50
N PHE A 166 -8.87 12.21 6.13
CA PHE A 166 -9.96 12.28 7.09
C PHE A 166 -10.08 10.99 7.90
N GLY A 167 -10.32 11.13 9.19
CA GLY A 167 -10.50 10.05 10.13
C GLY A 167 -9.21 9.51 10.76
N VAL A 168 -8.04 10.06 10.40
CA VAL A 168 -6.76 9.66 10.99
C VAL A 168 -6.30 10.70 12.02
N LYS A 169 -5.83 10.24 13.18
CA LYS A 169 -5.22 11.11 14.21
C LYS A 169 -3.93 11.74 13.69
N PRO A 170 -3.58 12.99 14.07
CA PRO A 170 -4.10 13.73 15.23
C PRO A 170 -5.37 14.56 15.00
N GLU A 171 -5.76 14.80 13.75
CA GLU A 171 -6.87 15.70 13.40
C GLU A 171 -7.93 14.96 12.58
N PRO A 172 -8.73 14.06 13.21
CA PRO A 172 -9.61 13.14 12.48
C PRO A 172 -10.75 13.81 11.71
N ARG A 173 -10.98 15.11 11.92
CA ARG A 173 -12.00 15.90 11.19
C ARG A 173 -11.43 16.70 10.02
N HIS A 174 -10.13 16.60 9.76
CA HIS A 174 -9.44 17.30 8.69
C HIS A 174 -8.87 16.30 7.67
N GLY A 175 -8.59 16.76 6.46
CA GLY A 175 -8.05 15.95 5.38
C GLY A 175 -9.10 15.50 4.37
N ILE A 176 -8.66 14.81 3.32
CA ILE A 176 -9.52 14.34 2.25
C ILE A 176 -10.14 13.01 2.65
N ARG A 177 -11.43 12.83 2.36
CA ARG A 177 -12.15 11.59 2.68
C ARG A 177 -11.66 10.43 1.83
N LEU A 178 -11.17 9.39 2.49
CA LEU A 178 -10.83 8.12 1.83
C LEU A 178 -12.11 7.48 1.26
N SER A 179 -12.11 7.22 -0.04
CA SER A 179 -13.25 6.70 -0.79
C SER A 179 -13.00 5.31 -1.37
N SER A 180 -11.75 4.91 -1.60
CA SER A 180 -11.40 3.50 -1.85
C SER A 180 -9.93 3.19 -1.57
N MET A 181 -9.64 1.90 -1.43
CA MET A 181 -8.29 1.35 -1.39
C MET A 181 -8.10 0.27 -2.45
N HIS A 182 -6.93 0.26 -3.06
CA HIS A 182 -6.49 -0.74 -4.02
C HIS A 182 -5.10 -1.20 -3.62
N THR A 183 -4.93 -2.50 -3.39
CA THR A 183 -3.64 -3.12 -3.07
C THR A 183 -3.21 -3.99 -4.24
N LEU A 184 -1.99 -3.83 -4.72
CA LEU A 184 -1.43 -4.54 -5.86
C LEU A 184 -0.28 -5.42 -5.36
N GLY A 185 -0.42 -6.75 -5.40
CA GLY A 185 0.66 -7.67 -5.01
C GLY A 185 1.21 -7.43 -3.60
N SER A 186 0.34 -7.13 -2.65
CA SER A 186 0.76 -6.64 -1.33
C SER A 186 1.10 -7.78 -0.35
N PRO A 187 2.26 -7.71 0.35
CA PRO A 187 2.60 -8.66 1.41
C PRO A 187 1.94 -8.30 2.76
N ILE A 188 0.98 -7.37 2.81
CA ILE A 188 0.38 -6.89 4.07
C ILE A 188 -0.25 -8.00 4.92
N ALA A 189 -0.65 -9.13 4.33
CA ALA A 189 -1.07 -10.30 5.08
C ALA A 189 -0.03 -10.79 6.12
N PHE A 190 1.28 -10.63 5.82
CA PHE A 190 2.34 -11.01 6.75
C PHE A 190 2.51 -10.04 7.91
N PHE A 191 2.05 -8.79 7.77
CA PHE A 191 2.06 -7.83 8.88
C PHE A 191 1.12 -8.26 10.02
N ASN A 192 0.21 -9.19 9.76
CA ASN A 192 -0.64 -9.74 10.83
C ASN A 192 0.15 -10.61 11.81
N LEU A 193 1.31 -11.15 11.39
CA LEU A 193 2.17 -11.93 12.26
C LEU A 193 2.85 -11.10 13.36
N ILE A 194 2.89 -9.77 13.19
CA ILE A 194 3.48 -8.85 14.18
C ILE A 194 2.42 -8.13 15.03
N ASN A 195 1.13 -8.37 14.77
CA ASN A 195 0.05 -7.85 15.59
C ASN A 195 -0.08 -8.73 16.84
N VAL A 196 0.19 -8.14 18.00
CA VAL A 196 0.29 -8.86 19.28
C VAL A 196 -1.07 -9.05 19.95
N VAL A 197 -2.13 -8.43 19.42
CA VAL A 197 -3.50 -8.60 19.90
C VAL A 197 -4.39 -8.83 18.68
N SER A 198 -4.80 -10.07 18.49
CA SER A 198 -5.71 -10.46 17.39
C SER A 198 -7.08 -10.83 17.97
N GLY A 199 -8.15 -10.61 17.20
CA GLY A 199 -9.51 -10.94 17.62
C GLY A 199 -9.75 -12.42 17.94
N GLU A 200 -8.85 -13.33 17.54
CA GLU A 200 -8.92 -14.75 17.92
C GLU A 200 -8.65 -15.01 19.42
N GLU A 201 -7.81 -14.19 20.07
CA GLU A 201 -7.55 -14.29 21.51
C GLU A 201 -8.69 -13.68 22.33
N GLN A 202 -9.34 -12.62 21.82
CA GLN A 202 -10.62 -12.11 22.34
C GLN A 202 -11.72 -13.19 22.30
N ALA A 203 -11.84 -13.93 21.19
CA ALA A 203 -12.81 -15.02 21.05
C ALA A 203 -12.55 -16.18 22.03
N LYS A 204 -11.34 -16.27 22.59
CA LYS A 204 -10.94 -17.26 23.60
C LYS A 204 -10.98 -16.72 25.03
N GLY A 205 -11.40 -15.46 25.23
CA GLY A 205 -11.59 -14.85 26.55
C GLY A 205 -10.30 -14.37 27.23
N GLU A 206 -9.22 -14.17 26.47
CA GLU A 206 -8.01 -13.55 27.00
C GLU A 206 -8.18 -12.03 27.15
N SER A 207 -7.67 -11.46 28.23
CA SER A 207 -7.78 -10.03 28.53
C SER A 207 -6.96 -9.21 27.54
N GLU A 208 -7.61 -8.27 26.84
CA GLU A 208 -6.92 -7.31 25.98
C GLU A 208 -5.83 -6.53 26.73
N LEU A 209 -4.70 -6.30 26.05
CA LEU A 209 -3.78 -5.24 26.46
C LEU A 209 -4.53 -3.90 26.43
N THR A 210 -4.32 -3.06 27.43
CA THR A 210 -4.81 -1.67 27.34
C THR A 210 -4.17 -0.98 26.14
N GLN A 211 -4.80 0.06 25.58
CA GLN A 211 -4.21 0.81 24.46
C GLN A 211 -2.79 1.31 24.75
N GLU A 212 -2.47 1.62 26.01
CA GLU A 212 -1.13 2.05 26.44
C GLU A 212 -0.13 0.87 26.47
N GLN A 213 -0.58 -0.33 26.86
CA GLN A 213 0.21 -1.54 26.80
C GLN A 213 0.45 -2.00 25.36
N ALA A 214 -0.58 -1.99 24.51
CA ALA A 214 -0.45 -2.28 23.09
C ALA A 214 0.51 -1.31 22.39
N LYS A 215 0.43 0.00 22.70
CA LYS A 215 1.37 1.00 22.17
C LYS A 215 2.82 0.80 22.58
N SER A 216 3.08 0.23 23.76
CA SER A 216 4.44 0.00 24.25
C SER A 216 5.03 -1.36 23.85
N ILE A 217 4.18 -2.37 23.64
CA ILE A 217 4.58 -3.75 23.32
C ILE A 217 4.50 -4.03 21.82
N ALA A 218 3.45 -3.53 21.16
CA ALA A 218 3.09 -3.81 19.76
C ALA A 218 3.14 -2.53 18.93
N THR A 219 4.28 -1.82 18.97
CA THR A 219 4.44 -0.52 18.29
C THR A 219 4.20 -0.51 16.77
N HIS A 220 4.18 -1.69 16.13
CA HIS A 220 3.92 -1.88 14.70
C HIS A 220 2.49 -2.38 14.41
N ASP A 221 1.68 -2.61 15.45
CA ASP A 221 0.29 -3.02 15.29
C ASP A 221 -0.53 -1.85 14.71
N ILE A 222 -1.08 -2.10 13.53
CA ILE A 222 -1.89 -1.15 12.76
C ILE A 222 -3.37 -1.25 13.08
N THR A 223 -3.78 -2.34 13.73
CA THR A 223 -5.18 -2.75 13.87
C THR A 223 -6.05 -1.68 14.54
N PRO A 224 -5.68 -1.12 15.72
CA PRO A 224 -6.60 -0.26 16.45
C PRO A 224 -6.87 1.07 15.75
N GLN A 225 -5.86 1.65 15.07
CA GLN A 225 -6.06 2.91 14.35
C GLN A 225 -6.76 2.69 13.00
N LEU A 226 -6.56 1.53 12.37
CA LEU A 226 -7.28 1.15 11.16
C LEU A 226 -8.79 0.97 11.46
N GLU A 227 -9.14 0.30 12.56
CA GLU A 227 -10.55 0.17 12.99
C GLU A 227 -11.21 1.53 13.23
N VAL A 228 -10.54 2.41 14.00
CA VAL A 228 -11.03 3.78 14.25
C VAL A 228 -11.26 4.55 12.96
N LEU A 229 -10.33 4.48 12.00
CA LEU A 229 -10.50 5.12 10.70
C LEU A 229 -11.73 4.56 9.97
N LEU A 230 -11.86 3.24 9.92
CA LEU A 230 -12.92 2.57 9.17
C LEU A 230 -14.31 2.82 9.76
N GLU A 231 -14.43 2.86 11.09
CA GLU A 231 -15.66 3.26 11.77
C GLU A 231 -16.04 4.72 11.46
N GLN A 232 -15.07 5.64 11.52
CA GLN A 232 -15.30 7.05 11.20
C GLN A 232 -15.73 7.25 9.74
N LEU A 233 -15.04 6.58 8.80
CA LEU A 233 -15.42 6.61 7.38
C LEU A 233 -16.80 6.00 7.15
N TYR A 234 -17.15 4.92 7.84
CA TYR A 234 -18.46 4.28 7.71
C TYR A 234 -19.57 5.26 8.12
N ASN A 235 -19.43 5.94 9.26
CA ASN A 235 -20.41 6.91 9.73
C ASN A 235 -20.49 8.13 8.81
N GLU A 236 -19.34 8.70 8.42
CA GLU A 236 -19.27 9.87 7.53
C GLU A 236 -19.85 9.58 6.14
N ARG A 237 -19.70 8.35 5.65
CA ARG A 237 -20.19 7.93 4.34
C ARG A 237 -21.64 7.44 4.38
N GLY A 238 -22.38 7.73 5.46
CA GLY A 238 -23.78 7.35 5.60
C GLY A 238 -23.98 5.84 5.70
N GLN A 239 -23.16 5.18 6.52
CA GLN A 239 -23.16 3.73 6.74
C GLN A 239 -22.81 2.91 5.49
N LYS A 240 -21.94 3.48 4.63
CA LYS A 240 -21.44 2.82 3.44
C LYS A 240 -20.06 2.23 3.71
N THR A 241 -19.90 0.94 3.39
CA THR A 241 -18.62 0.21 3.47
C THR A 241 -17.57 0.80 2.54
N LEU A 242 -16.31 0.84 2.98
CA LEU A 242 -15.19 1.29 2.15
C LEU A 242 -14.82 0.21 1.12
N PRO A 243 -14.88 0.48 -0.19
CA PRO A 243 -14.42 -0.44 -1.21
C PRO A 243 -12.91 -0.65 -1.09
N TRP A 244 -12.50 -1.91 -0.95
CA TRP A 244 -11.11 -2.34 -1.04
C TRP A 244 -11.00 -3.42 -2.12
N ARG A 245 -10.17 -3.19 -3.14
CA ARG A 245 -9.83 -4.22 -4.13
C ARG A 245 -8.39 -4.69 -3.95
N ASN A 246 -8.21 -5.95 -3.59
CA ASN A 246 -6.92 -6.58 -3.49
C ASN A 246 -6.60 -7.33 -4.78
N LEU A 247 -5.72 -6.77 -5.58
CA LEU A 247 -5.36 -7.24 -6.91
C LEU A 247 -4.12 -8.13 -6.85
N MET A 248 -4.25 -9.36 -7.31
CA MET A 248 -3.24 -10.41 -7.17
C MET A 248 -2.96 -11.09 -8.50
N HIS A 249 -1.70 -11.18 -8.87
CA HIS A 249 -1.26 -11.99 -10.00
C HIS A 249 -0.93 -13.41 -9.49
N PRO A 250 -1.44 -14.50 -10.11
CA PRO A 250 -1.18 -15.86 -9.63
C PRO A 250 0.31 -16.24 -9.52
N GLY A 251 1.14 -15.67 -10.39
CA GLY A 251 2.60 -15.85 -10.38
C GLY A 251 3.36 -14.93 -9.41
N ASP A 252 2.69 -14.03 -8.70
CA ASP A 252 3.32 -13.13 -7.73
C ASP A 252 3.44 -13.83 -6.35
N PRO A 253 4.66 -14.20 -5.90
CA PRO A 253 4.85 -15.00 -4.70
C PRO A 253 4.57 -14.24 -3.39
N VAL A 254 4.40 -12.92 -3.45
CA VAL A 254 4.14 -12.09 -2.27
C VAL A 254 2.69 -11.55 -2.22
N ALA A 255 1.86 -11.90 -3.20
CA ALA A 255 0.44 -11.58 -3.22
C ALA A 255 -0.38 -12.64 -2.47
N TYR A 256 -1.21 -12.20 -1.52
CA TYR A 256 -2.05 -13.10 -0.71
C TYR A 256 -3.51 -12.63 -0.70
N PRO A 257 -4.48 -13.56 -0.65
CA PRO A 257 -5.88 -13.22 -0.44
C PRO A 257 -6.05 -12.43 0.85
N LEU A 258 -6.71 -11.27 0.76
CA LEU A 258 -6.93 -10.39 1.91
C LEU A 258 -8.40 -10.41 2.36
N ALA A 259 -9.35 -10.82 1.52
CA ALA A 259 -10.77 -10.76 1.85
C ALA A 259 -11.19 -11.71 2.98
N THR A 260 -10.37 -12.72 3.27
CA THR A 260 -10.54 -13.63 4.41
C THR A 260 -9.76 -13.23 5.64
N ILE A 261 -8.80 -12.31 5.53
CA ILE A 261 -7.86 -11.99 6.61
C ILE A 261 -8.15 -10.61 7.20
N MET A 262 -8.36 -9.60 6.35
CA MET A 262 -8.56 -8.22 6.81
C MET A 262 -9.78 -8.02 7.72
N PRO A 263 -10.95 -8.66 7.49
CA PRO A 263 -12.09 -8.58 8.41
C PRO A 263 -11.75 -9.00 9.85
N ASP A 264 -10.98 -10.07 10.01
CA ASP A 264 -10.61 -10.61 11.32
C ASP A 264 -9.62 -9.71 12.07
N LEU A 265 -8.88 -8.87 11.33
CA LEU A 265 -8.01 -7.87 11.93
C LEU A 265 -8.81 -6.67 12.42
N VAL A 266 -9.74 -6.14 11.63
CA VAL A 266 -10.29 -4.81 11.90
C VAL A 266 -11.34 -4.85 13.01
N ASP A 267 -12.46 -5.52 12.79
CA ASP A 267 -13.66 -5.48 13.65
C ASP A 267 -14.23 -6.89 13.92
N GLY A 268 -13.52 -7.94 13.46
CA GLY A 268 -13.99 -9.33 13.46
C GLY A 268 -15.25 -9.54 12.62
N LYS A 269 -15.66 -8.54 11.82
CA LYS A 269 -16.91 -8.49 11.05
C LYS A 269 -16.61 -7.92 9.66
N ARG A 270 -17.62 -7.85 8.79
CA ARG A 270 -17.49 -7.21 7.46
C ARG A 270 -18.22 -5.87 7.42
N GLN A 271 -18.34 -5.21 8.57
CA GLN A 271 -19.27 -4.09 8.71
C GLN A 271 -18.74 -2.84 8.02
N PHE A 272 -17.43 -2.63 8.03
CA PHE A 272 -16.83 -1.39 7.50
C PHE A 272 -16.19 -1.53 6.12
N LEU A 273 -15.91 -2.76 5.67
CA LEU A 273 -15.14 -3.04 4.46
C LEU A 273 -15.94 -3.85 3.42
N ASP A 274 -15.95 -3.36 2.19
CA ASP A 274 -16.25 -4.17 1.00
C ASP A 274 -14.92 -4.59 0.38
N ILE A 275 -14.29 -5.61 0.96
CA ILE A 275 -13.01 -6.14 0.46
C ILE A 275 -13.23 -7.28 -0.53
N GLN A 276 -12.59 -7.19 -1.69
CA GLN A 276 -12.66 -8.19 -2.75
C GLN A 276 -11.27 -8.53 -3.27
N ASP A 277 -10.99 -9.83 -3.34
CA ASP A 277 -9.80 -10.38 -3.98
C ASP A 277 -10.04 -10.51 -5.49
N VAL A 278 -9.23 -9.81 -6.28
CA VAL A 278 -9.30 -9.79 -7.75
C VAL A 278 -8.04 -10.42 -8.30
N VAL A 279 -8.17 -11.63 -8.83
CA VAL A 279 -7.06 -12.30 -9.51
C VAL A 279 -6.90 -11.71 -10.90
N THR A 280 -5.74 -11.13 -11.19
CA THR A 280 -5.43 -10.57 -12.51
C THR A 280 -5.09 -11.70 -13.48
N SER A 281 -5.60 -11.58 -14.70
CA SER A 281 -5.26 -12.45 -15.81
C SER A 281 -4.19 -11.77 -16.67
N ASN A 282 -3.12 -12.48 -17.02
CA ASN A 282 -2.26 -12.03 -18.10
C ASN A 282 -2.86 -12.44 -19.44
N ALA A 283 -2.76 -11.52 -20.40
CA ALA A 283 -3.13 -11.70 -21.79
C ALA A 283 -2.11 -12.56 -22.58
N ASP A 284 -1.12 -13.16 -21.93
CA ASP A 284 -0.10 -13.98 -22.58
C ASP A 284 -0.34 -15.49 -22.31
N LEU A 285 -0.56 -16.21 -23.41
CA LEU A 285 -0.69 -17.67 -23.51
C LEU A 285 0.49 -18.46 -22.89
N SER A 286 1.57 -17.80 -22.50
CA SER A 286 2.73 -18.40 -21.85
C SER A 286 2.41 -18.94 -20.45
N ASP A 287 1.55 -18.27 -19.67
CA ASP A 287 1.21 -18.70 -18.30
C ASP A 287 0.51 -20.07 -18.25
N PHE A 288 -0.23 -20.42 -19.32
CA PHE A 288 -0.88 -21.73 -19.45
C PHE A 288 0.13 -22.87 -19.68
N LEU A 289 1.29 -22.58 -20.31
CA LEU A 289 2.35 -23.56 -20.55
C LEU A 289 3.24 -23.81 -19.31
N VAL A 290 3.18 -22.94 -18.30
CA VAL A 290 4.01 -23.05 -17.08
C VAL A 290 3.27 -23.71 -15.91
N GLN A 291 2.00 -24.09 -16.05
CA GLN A 291 1.26 -24.78 -14.96
C GLN A 291 2.01 -25.98 -14.33
N PRO A 292 2.73 -26.83 -15.07
CA PRO A 292 3.52 -27.93 -14.47
C PRO A 292 4.80 -27.46 -13.76
N LEU A 293 5.33 -26.28 -14.12
CA LEU A 293 6.57 -25.67 -13.64
C LEU A 293 6.34 -24.59 -12.57
N SER A 294 5.08 -24.16 -12.38
CA SER A 294 4.61 -23.12 -11.46
C SER A 294 4.92 -23.41 -9.98
N ARG A 295 5.32 -24.65 -9.66
CA ARG A 295 5.74 -25.10 -8.32
C ARG A 295 7.26 -25.14 -8.11
N SER A 296 8.07 -24.65 -9.06
CA SER A 296 9.54 -24.77 -9.04
C SER A 296 10.26 -23.44 -8.76
N PHE A 297 11.55 -23.50 -8.37
CA PHE A 297 12.41 -22.31 -8.16
C PHE A 297 12.51 -21.37 -9.38
N LEU A 298 12.24 -21.87 -10.59
CA LEU A 298 12.15 -21.05 -11.81
C LEU A 298 10.97 -20.07 -11.79
N ALA A 299 9.88 -20.39 -11.08
CA ALA A 299 8.75 -19.48 -10.90
C ALA A 299 9.12 -18.25 -10.04
N LEU A 300 10.08 -18.38 -9.11
CA LEU A 300 10.59 -17.23 -8.32
C LEU A 300 11.40 -16.25 -9.18
N LEU A 301 12.08 -16.74 -10.23
CA LEU A 301 12.81 -15.88 -11.17
C LEU A 301 11.86 -15.04 -12.05
N HIS A 302 10.66 -15.56 -12.34
CA HIS A 302 9.58 -14.85 -13.05
C HIS A 302 8.60 -14.12 -12.12
N GLY A 303 8.65 -14.42 -10.81
CA GLY A 303 7.82 -13.75 -9.80
C GLY A 303 8.08 -12.24 -9.76
N GLY A 304 9.30 -11.81 -10.11
CA GLY A 304 9.63 -10.40 -10.29
C GLY A 304 8.78 -9.71 -11.37
N ASP A 305 8.67 -10.33 -12.55
CA ASP A 305 7.90 -9.82 -13.68
C ASP A 305 6.39 -9.85 -13.40
N ALA A 306 5.90 -10.94 -12.81
CA ALA A 306 4.51 -11.07 -12.36
C ALA A 306 4.14 -9.97 -11.36
N HIS A 307 5.02 -9.71 -10.39
CA HIS A 307 4.83 -8.69 -9.38
C HIS A 307 4.92 -7.25 -9.92
N GLY A 308 5.66 -7.01 -11.00
CA GLY A 308 5.67 -5.72 -11.70
C GLY A 308 4.50 -5.53 -12.66
N SER A 309 3.86 -6.62 -13.12
CA SER A 309 2.86 -6.60 -14.21
C SER A 309 1.59 -5.78 -13.92
N TYR A 310 1.28 -5.50 -12.65
CA TYR A 310 0.08 -4.76 -12.27
C TYR A 310 -0.02 -3.39 -12.93
N TRP A 311 1.12 -2.71 -13.14
CA TRP A 311 1.18 -1.38 -13.78
C TRP A 311 0.76 -1.39 -15.26
N GLU A 312 0.68 -2.58 -15.87
CA GLU A 312 0.28 -2.75 -17.27
C GLU A 312 -0.99 -3.60 -17.43
N SER A 313 -1.63 -4.01 -16.33
CA SER A 313 -2.78 -4.91 -16.35
C SER A 313 -4.09 -4.18 -16.70
N ARG A 314 -4.87 -4.76 -17.63
CA ARG A 314 -6.22 -4.28 -17.95
C ARG A 314 -7.21 -4.53 -16.82
N ASP A 315 -7.06 -5.63 -16.10
CA ASP A 315 -7.91 -5.97 -14.96
C ASP A 315 -7.72 -4.97 -13.81
N VAL A 316 -6.47 -4.54 -13.58
CA VAL A 316 -6.15 -3.48 -12.61
C VAL A 316 -6.80 -2.15 -13.01
N VAL A 317 -6.67 -1.73 -14.27
CA VAL A 317 -7.32 -0.52 -14.79
C VAL A 317 -8.83 -0.59 -14.56
N LYS A 318 -9.46 -1.69 -14.98
CA LYS A 318 -10.91 -1.88 -14.87
C LYS A 318 -11.37 -1.80 -13.42
N ALA A 319 -10.72 -2.54 -12.51
CA ALA A 319 -11.10 -2.59 -11.10
C ALA A 319 -10.97 -1.23 -10.40
N ILE A 320 -9.92 -0.46 -10.71
CA ILE A 320 -9.74 0.88 -10.14
C ILE A 320 -10.78 1.84 -10.71
N THR A 321 -10.95 1.88 -12.04
CA THR A 321 -11.88 2.79 -12.70
C THR A 321 -13.34 2.55 -12.31
N GLU A 322 -13.78 1.29 -12.19
CA GLU A 322 -15.15 0.97 -11.78
C GLU A 322 -15.47 1.50 -10.39
N VAL A 323 -14.55 1.35 -9.42
CA VAL A 323 -14.73 1.88 -8.06
C VAL A 323 -14.74 3.40 -8.05
N ILE A 324 -13.83 4.06 -8.77
CA ILE A 324 -13.81 5.53 -8.86
C ILE A 324 -15.14 6.05 -9.44
N LEU A 325 -15.63 5.45 -10.52
CA LEU A 325 -16.91 5.85 -11.13
C LEU A 325 -18.09 5.63 -10.19
N GLN A 326 -18.09 4.52 -9.44
CA GLN A 326 -19.13 4.22 -8.46
C GLN A 326 -19.14 5.23 -7.30
N GLU A 327 -17.97 5.56 -6.75
CA GLU A 327 -17.84 6.57 -5.70
C GLU A 327 -18.14 7.99 -6.23
N ALA A 328 -17.87 8.24 -7.51
CA ALA A 328 -18.21 9.49 -8.18
C ALA A 328 -19.72 9.72 -8.31
N ALA A 329 -20.47 8.66 -8.59
CA ALA A 329 -21.90 8.74 -8.87
C ALA A 329 -22.78 8.85 -7.60
N GLN A 330 -22.20 8.63 -6.42
CA GLN A 330 -22.93 8.60 -5.15
C GLN A 330 -22.48 9.78 -4.27
N PRO A 331 -23.12 10.95 -4.37
CA PRO A 331 -22.82 12.06 -3.48
C PRO A 331 -23.09 11.66 -2.03
N THR A 332 -22.24 12.15 -1.12
CA THR A 332 -22.34 11.93 0.31
C THR A 332 -23.72 12.39 0.80
N ALA A 333 -24.35 11.57 1.66
CA ALA A 333 -25.54 12.00 2.37
C ALA A 333 -25.12 13.19 3.25
N VAL A 334 -25.64 14.38 2.97
CA VAL A 334 -25.39 15.56 3.80
C VAL A 334 -25.97 15.27 5.19
N SER A 335 -25.10 14.95 6.15
CA SER A 335 -25.47 14.99 7.56
C SER A 335 -25.67 16.46 7.95
N VAL A 336 -26.94 16.82 8.16
CA VAL A 336 -27.42 18.11 8.67
C VAL A 336 -26.96 18.32 10.11
#